data_AF-A0A942QN39-F1
#
_entry.id   AF-A0A942QN39-F1
#
_cell.length_a   1.000
_cell.length_b   1.000
_cell.length_c   1.000
_cell.angle_alpha   90.00
_cell.angle_beta   90.00
_cell.angle_gamma   90.00
#
_symmetry.space_group_name_H-M   'P 1'
#
loop_
_entity.id
_entity.type
_entity.pdbx_description
1 polymer ?
#
loop_
_entity_poly.entity_id
_entity_poly.type
_entity_poly.pdbx_seq_one_letter_code
_entity_poly.pdbx_strand_id
1 'polypeptide(L)'
;MEERTRMVHIRMPVELIGEMDNFLKKHKGSKTSFIVSAVVERLRQEKARQSFKKLRGSLKPEDAPEWMSEDKASRWVERMRVAERNTPEWPTS
;
A
#
# COMPACT_ATOMS: atom_id res chain seq x y z
N MET A 1 -2.74 1.48 30.79
CA MET A 1 -2.29 1.40 29.38
C MET A 1 -2.61 2.76 28.78
N GLU A 2 -1.62 3.62 28.55
CA GLU A 2 -1.89 4.96 28.00
C GLU A 2 -2.59 4.83 26.65
N GLU A 3 -3.78 5.44 26.51
CA GLU A 3 -4.41 5.61 25.21
C GLU A 3 -3.49 6.46 24.34
N ARG A 4 -2.78 5.82 23.39
CA ARG A 4 -1.84 6.47 22.45
C ARG A 4 -2.58 7.27 21.36
N THR A 5 -3.58 8.05 21.74
CA THR A 5 -4.42 8.81 20.81
C THR A 5 -4.37 10.28 21.20
N ARG A 6 -4.05 11.15 20.24
CA ARG A 6 -4.09 12.61 20.42
C ARG A 6 -5.25 13.17 19.61
N MET A 7 -6.03 14.08 20.21
CA MET A 7 -7.11 14.76 19.51
C MET A 7 -6.53 15.78 18.53
N VAL A 8 -7.05 15.78 17.30
CA VAL A 8 -6.65 16.72 16.24
C VAL A 8 -7.90 17.44 15.77
N HIS A 9 -7.91 18.77 15.86
CA HIS A 9 -8.98 19.59 15.30
C HIS A 9 -8.68 19.90 13.83
N ILE A 10 -9.57 19.46 12.94
CA ILE A 10 -9.45 19.65 11.49
C ILE A 10 -10.69 20.39 11.00
N ARG A 11 -10.50 21.43 10.19
CA ARG A 11 -11.61 22.08 9.49
C ARG A 11 -11.90 21.31 8.21
N MET A 12 -13.17 20.97 8.00
CA MET A 12 -13.65 20.29 6.79
C MET A 12 -14.73 21.13 6.11
N PRO A 13 -14.82 21.12 4.77
CA PRO A 13 -15.93 21.72 4.04
C PRO A 13 -17.27 21.12 4.49
N VAL A 14 -18.30 21.95 4.59
CA VAL A 14 -19.61 21.56 5.12
C VAL A 14 -20.27 20.53 4.21
N GLU A 15 -20.10 20.69 2.90
CA GLU A 15 -20.61 19.80 1.87
C GLU A 15 -20.04 18.38 2.03
N LEU A 16 -18.72 18.29 2.29
CA LEU A 16 -18.02 17.03 2.48
C LEU A 16 -18.47 16.32 3.77
N ILE A 17 -18.74 17.08 4.84
CA ILE A 17 -19.31 16.52 6.07
C ILE A 17 -20.70 15.95 5.78
N GLY A 18 -21.52 16.66 5.00
CA GLY A 18 -22.85 16.20 4.60
C GLY A 18 -22.81 14.90 3.79
N GLU A 19 -21.92 14.81 2.81
CA GLU A 19 -21.70 13.58 2.02
C GLU A 19 -21.26 12.41 2.89
N MET A 20 -20.26 12.63 3.75
CA MET A 20 -19.74 11.63 4.66
C MET A 20 -20.83 11.12 5.63
N ASP A 21 -21.64 12.02 6.18
CA ASP A 21 -22.72 11.66 7.10
C ASP A 21 -23.80 10.82 6.39
N ASN A 22 -24.15 11.19 5.16
CA ASN A 22 -25.11 10.43 4.35
C ASN A 22 -24.57 9.04 3.98
N PHE A 23 -23.28 8.93 3.70
CA PHE A 23 -22.62 7.64 3.48
C PHE A 23 -22.66 6.77 4.75
N LEU A 24 -22.25 7.32 5.90
CA LEU A 24 -22.18 6.57 7.15
C LEU A 24 -23.55 6.14 7.67
N LYS A 25 -24.61 6.92 7.43
CA LYS A 25 -25.99 6.51 7.72
C LYS A 25 -26.38 5.20 7.02
N LYS A 26 -25.93 4.99 5.78
CA LYS A 26 -26.21 3.78 5.00
C LYS A 26 -25.35 2.59 5.44
N HIS A 27 -24.12 2.85 5.88
CA HIS A 27 -23.11 1.82 6.15
C HIS A 27 -22.84 1.53 7.63
N LYS A 28 -23.59 2.14 8.57
CA LYS A 28 -23.46 1.96 10.03
C LYS A 28 -22.00 2.06 10.54
N GLY A 29 -21.31 3.15 10.19
CA GLY A 29 -19.92 3.41 10.59
C GLY A 29 -19.76 4.65 11.46
N SER A 30 -18.66 4.73 12.22
CA SER A 30 -18.28 5.95 12.96
C SER A 30 -17.46 6.90 12.10
N LYS A 31 -17.68 8.21 12.25
CA LYS A 31 -16.92 9.25 11.53
C LYS A 31 -15.41 9.12 11.78
N THR A 32 -15.03 8.87 13.04
CA THR A 32 -13.64 8.71 13.43
C THR A 32 -12.98 7.53 12.72
N SER A 33 -13.61 6.35 12.72
CA SER A 33 -13.05 5.16 12.06
C SER A 33 -12.91 5.38 10.55
N PHE A 34 -13.90 6.02 9.93
CA PHE A 34 -13.88 6.34 8.51
C PHE A 34 -12.73 7.29 8.15
N ILE A 35 -12.58 8.39 8.88
CA ILE A 35 -11.51 9.37 8.66
C ILE A 35 -10.13 8.74 8.91
N VAL A 36 -9.98 7.99 10.00
CA VAL A 36 -8.70 7.31 10.32
C VAL A 36 -8.33 6.34 9.21
N SER A 37 -9.28 5.53 8.74
CA SER A 37 -9.04 4.56 7.65
C SER A 37 -8.63 5.25 6.36
N ALA A 38 -9.32 6.33 5.98
CA ALA A 38 -8.99 7.12 4.80
C ALA A 38 -7.58 7.75 4.88
N VAL A 39 -7.20 8.26 6.06
CA VAL A 39 -5.86 8.83 6.29
C VAL A 39 -4.78 7.73 6.22
N VAL A 40 -5.02 6.58 6.84
CA VAL A 40 -4.09 5.43 6.80
C VAL A 40 -3.87 4.97 5.36
N GLU A 41 -4.95 4.81 4.60
CA GLU A 41 -4.88 4.41 3.20
C GLU A 41 -4.11 5.44 2.37
N ARG A 42 -4.43 6.73 2.55
CA ARG A 42 -3.77 7.81 1.81
C ARG A 42 -2.28 7.88 2.11
N LEU A 43 -1.88 7.74 3.37
CA LEU A 43 -0.48 7.70 3.78
C LEU A 43 0.25 6.49 3.20
N ARG A 44 -0.39 5.32 3.16
CA ARG A 44 0.17 4.10 2.56
C ARG A 44 0.45 4.31 1.07
N GLN A 45 -0.51 4.86 0.33
CA GLN A 45 -0.35 5.18 -1.09
C GLN A 45 0.78 6.18 -1.32
N GLU A 46 0.85 7.23 -0.50
CA GLU A 46 1.87 8.26 -0.67
C GLU A 46 3.28 7.75 -0.34
N LYS A 47 3.43 6.94 0.71
CA LYS A 47 4.69 6.24 1.02
C LYS A 47 5.13 5.34 -0.13
N ALA A 48 4.21 4.54 -0.69
CA ALA A 48 4.52 3.69 -1.83
C ALA A 48 4.99 4.53 -3.03
N ARG A 49 4.29 5.62 -3.36
CA ARG A 49 4.70 6.54 -4.42
C ARG A 49 6.07 7.16 -4.18
N GLN A 50 6.36 7.57 -2.95
CA GLN A 50 7.68 8.10 -2.59
C GLN A 50 8.78 7.05 -2.73
N SER A 51 8.53 5.81 -2.29
CA SER A 51 9.47 4.71 -2.47
C SER A 51 9.74 4.43 -3.96
N PHE A 52 8.70 4.38 -4.79
CA PHE A 52 8.87 4.23 -6.24
C PHE A 52 9.66 5.39 -6.86
N LYS A 53 9.41 6.63 -6.43
CA LYS A 53 10.20 7.79 -6.87
C LYS A 53 11.67 7.68 -6.47
N LYS A 54 11.97 7.18 -5.26
CA LYS A 54 13.35 6.98 -4.78
C LYS A 54 14.08 5.84 -5.50
N LEU A 55 13.35 4.80 -5.89
CA LEU A 55 13.89 3.65 -6.63
C LEU A 55 14.03 3.94 -8.13
N ARG A 56 13.46 5.03 -8.63
CA ARG A 56 13.55 5.38 -10.05
C ARG A 56 15.00 5.68 -10.41
N GLY A 57 15.59 4.83 -11.25
CA GLY A 57 16.99 4.95 -11.69
C GLY A 57 18.02 4.36 -10.71
N SER A 58 17.59 3.72 -9.61
CA SER A 58 18.52 3.01 -8.73
C SER A 58 18.97 1.66 -9.29
N LEU A 59 18.23 1.11 -10.25
CA LEU A 59 18.55 -0.13 -10.95
C LEU A 59 19.07 0.23 -12.34
N LYS A 60 20.32 -0.16 -12.63
CA LYS A 60 20.89 -0.02 -13.96
C LYS A 60 20.59 -1.26 -14.81
N PRO A 61 20.63 -1.16 -16.14
CA PRO A 61 20.51 -2.31 -17.04
C PRO A 61 21.46 -3.47 -16.70
N GLU A 62 22.64 -3.16 -16.17
CA GLU A 62 23.65 -4.15 -15.79
C GLU A 62 23.29 -4.90 -14.50
N ASP A 63 22.45 -4.32 -13.64
CA ASP A 63 22.05 -4.91 -12.35
C ASP A 63 20.96 -5.98 -12.51
N ALA A 64 20.23 -5.97 -13.64
CA ALA A 64 19.19 -6.95 -13.96
C ALA A 64 19.10 -7.23 -15.48
N PRO A 65 20.13 -7.87 -16.06
CA PRO A 65 20.20 -8.14 -17.51
C PRO A 65 19.07 -9.07 -18.00
N GLU A 66 18.52 -9.91 -17.13
CA GLU A 66 17.33 -10.73 -17.38
C GLU A 66 16.03 -9.92 -17.62
N TRP A 67 15.95 -8.66 -17.20
CA TRP A 67 14.74 -7.84 -17.37
C TRP A 67 14.73 -7.03 -18.67
N MET A 68 15.83 -7.09 -19.44
CA MET A 68 16.08 -6.22 -20.59
C MET A 68 15.29 -6.57 -21.86
N SER A 69 14.70 -7.76 -21.94
CA SER A 69 13.79 -8.13 -23.04
C SER A 69 12.60 -8.93 -22.52
N GLU A 70 11.48 -8.83 -23.22
CA GLU A 70 10.23 -9.49 -22.86
C GLU A 70 10.41 -11.02 -22.71
N ASP A 71 11.15 -11.65 -23.62
CA ASP A 71 11.48 -13.08 -23.55
C ASP A 71 12.33 -13.44 -22.33
N LYS A 72 13.34 -12.61 -21.99
CA LYS A 72 14.22 -12.87 -20.86
C LYS A 72 13.49 -12.65 -19.53
N ALA A 73 12.67 -11.61 -19.46
CA ALA A 73 11.85 -11.29 -18.31
C ALA A 73 10.83 -12.40 -18.05
N SER A 74 10.14 -12.87 -19.09
CA SER A 74 9.17 -13.97 -18.99
C SER A 74 9.81 -15.27 -18.51
N ARG A 75 10.97 -15.64 -19.07
CA ARG A 75 11.73 -16.82 -18.61
C ARG A 75 12.23 -16.67 -17.18
N TRP A 76 12.62 -15.48 -16.77
CA TRP A 76 13.04 -15.19 -15.41
C TRP A 76 11.87 -15.33 -14.41
N VAL A 77 10.70 -14.74 -14.72
CA VAL A 77 9.49 -14.88 -13.89
C VAL A 77 9.09 -16.35 -13.76
N GLU A 78 9.12 -17.13 -14.86
CA GLU A 78 8.76 -18.55 -14.81
C GLU A 78 9.72 -19.34 -13.91
N ARG A 79 11.04 -19.10 -14.02
CA ARG A 79 12.02 -19.72 -13.13
C ARG A 79 11.79 -19.37 -11.66
N MET A 80 11.45 -18.12 -11.35
CA MET A 80 11.16 -17.69 -9.99
C MET A 80 9.92 -18.40 -9.42
N ARG A 81 8.83 -18.49 -10.19
CA ARG A 81 7.62 -19.20 -9.77
C ARG A 81 7.84 -20.71 -9.56
N VAL A 82 8.69 -21.32 -10.39
CA VAL A 82 9.09 -22.73 -10.20
C VAL A 82 9.92 -22.87 -8.92
N ALA A 83 10.85 -21.95 -8.65
CA ALA A 83 11.67 -21.97 -7.43
C ALA A 83 10.83 -21.77 -6.16
N GLU A 84 9.86 -20.85 -6.18
CA GLU A 84 8.91 -20.64 -5.06
C GLU A 84 8.11 -21.90 -4.75
N ARG A 85 7.60 -22.60 -5.79
CA ARG A 85 6.87 -23.88 -5.61
C ARG A 85 7.72 -24.99 -5.02
N ASN A 86 9.03 -24.94 -5.23
CA ASN A 86 9.98 -25.94 -4.75
C ASN A 86 10.69 -25.52 -3.45
N THR A 87 10.31 -24.38 -2.86
CA THR A 87 10.87 -23.93 -1.59
C THR A 87 10.20 -24.71 -0.46
N PRO A 88 10.94 -25.48 0.37
CA PRO A 88 10.36 -26.14 1.53
C PRO A 88 9.73 -25.11 2.46
N GLU A 89 8.55 -25.39 3.01
CA GLU A 89 7.96 -24.57 4.06
C GLU A 89 8.98 -24.44 5.21
N TRP A 90 9.33 -23.21 5.57
CA TRP A 90 10.19 -22.97 6.73
C TRP A 90 9.56 -23.63 7.95
N PRO A 91 10.32 -24.38 8.77
CA PRO A 91 9.79 -24.92 10.01
C PRO A 91 9.53 -23.74 10.94
N THR A 92 8.28 -23.27 11.00
CA THR A 92 7.81 -22.40 12.06
C THR A 92 7.98 -23.15 13.38
N SER A 93 9.00 -22.75 14.14
CA SER A 93 9.20 -23.16 15.54
C SER A 93 8.26 -22.40 16.47
#